data_AF-A0A946M3B8-F1
#
_entry.id   AF-A0A946M3B8-F1
#
_cell.length_a   1.000
_cell.length_b   1.000
_cell.length_c   1.000
_cell.angle_alpha   90.00
_cell.angle_beta   90.00
_cell.angle_gamma   90.00
#
_symmetry.space_group_name_H-M   'P 1'
#
loop_
_entity.id
_entity.type
_entity.pdbx_description
1 polymer ?
#
loop_
_entity_poly.entity_id
_entity_poly.type
_entity_poly.pdbx_seq_one_letter_code
_entity_poly.pdbx_strand_id
1 'polypeptide(L)'
;MSSTLQTDVVIIGASASGLMCAIHAGRRGRKVILLDHAEKAGKKILIAGGGRCNFTNYEVSAENYLSHNPHFCKSALSRFTQWDFIAMMEEHQIPYHERDHGQLFCDESARDILDMLLSE
;
A
#
# COMPACT_ATOMS: atom_id res chain seq x y z
N MET A 1 -7.47 -28.71 22.87
CA MET A 1 -6.08 -28.68 22.35
C MET A 1 -5.93 -27.39 21.57
N SER A 2 -4.98 -26.52 21.92
CA SER A 2 -4.71 -25.31 21.15
C SER A 2 -3.94 -25.71 19.89
N SER A 3 -4.54 -25.56 18.71
CA SER A 3 -3.83 -25.77 17.45
C SER A 3 -2.86 -24.62 17.24
N THR A 4 -1.57 -24.94 17.13
CA THR A 4 -0.56 -23.94 16.77
C THR A 4 -0.78 -23.54 15.30
N LEU A 5 -0.99 -22.25 15.05
CA LEU A 5 -1.01 -21.71 13.69
C LEU A 5 0.41 -21.75 13.13
N GLN A 6 0.68 -22.69 12.22
CA GLN A 6 1.93 -22.75 11.46
C GLN A 6 1.84 -21.80 10.25
N THR A 7 2.83 -20.92 10.09
CA THR A 7 2.90 -19.93 9.00
C THR A 7 4.34 -19.61 8.65
N ASP A 8 4.61 -19.14 7.43
CA ASP A 8 5.96 -18.76 7.00
C ASP A 8 6.29 -17.31 7.36
N VAL A 9 5.29 -16.42 7.25
CA VAL A 9 5.43 -14.98 7.48
C VAL A 9 4.31 -14.51 8.40
N VAL A 10 4.66 -13.70 9.40
CA VAL A 10 3.71 -12.94 10.22
C VAL A 10 3.94 -11.45 9.98
N ILE A 11 2.88 -10.71 9.67
CA ILE A 11 2.90 -9.26 9.48
C ILE A 11 1.99 -8.62 10.53
N ILE A 12 2.49 -7.59 11.20
CA ILE A 12 1.74 -6.86 12.23
C ILE A 12 1.38 -5.47 11.67
N GLY A 13 0.10 -5.22 11.46
CA GLY A 13 -0.50 -4.00 10.93
C GLY A 13 -1.06 -4.20 9.51
N ALA A 14 -2.38 -4.25 9.37
CA ALA A 14 -3.12 -4.34 8.11
C ALA A 14 -3.40 -2.94 7.52
N SER A 15 -2.35 -2.14 7.40
CA SER A 15 -2.37 -0.85 6.68
C SER A 15 -1.72 -1.00 5.30
N ALA A 16 -1.54 0.09 4.55
CA ALA A 16 -1.02 0.05 3.18
C ALA A 16 0.28 -0.78 3.03
N SER A 17 1.26 -0.55 3.91
CA SER A 17 2.54 -1.29 3.84
C SER A 17 2.39 -2.76 4.19
N GLY A 18 1.55 -3.10 5.18
CA GLY A 18 1.32 -4.48 5.60
C GLY A 18 0.55 -5.29 4.56
N LEU A 19 -0.45 -4.69 3.93
CA LEU A 19 -1.20 -5.28 2.83
C LEU A 19 -0.28 -5.53 1.62
N MET A 20 0.49 -4.52 1.18
CA MET A 20 1.46 -4.72 0.09
C MET A 20 2.51 -5.80 0.40
N CYS A 21 3.01 -5.82 1.64
CA CYS A 21 3.94 -6.87 2.06
C CYS A 21 3.30 -8.27 2.02
N ALA A 22 2.04 -8.39 2.47
CA ALA A 22 1.29 -9.63 2.46
C ALA A 22 1.07 -10.14 1.03
N ILE A 23 0.64 -9.27 0.11
CA ILE A 23 0.46 -9.56 -1.32
C ILE A 23 1.75 -10.13 -1.91
N HIS A 24 2.87 -9.42 -1.78
CA HIS A 24 4.14 -9.87 -2.36
C HIS A 24 4.74 -11.11 -1.66
N ALA A 25 4.44 -11.36 -0.39
CA ALA A 25 4.80 -12.61 0.26
C ALA A 25 3.92 -13.78 -0.24
N GLY A 26 2.61 -13.57 -0.35
CA GLY A 26 1.65 -14.55 -0.88
C GLY A 26 1.94 -14.94 -2.33
N ARG A 27 2.20 -13.96 -3.21
CA ARG A 27 2.62 -14.16 -4.61
C ARG A 27 3.91 -15.01 -4.75
N ARG A 28 4.74 -15.08 -3.70
CA ARG A 28 5.93 -15.95 -3.64
C ARG A 28 5.64 -17.33 -3.04
N GLY A 29 4.37 -17.70 -2.91
CA GLY A 29 3.91 -18.99 -2.39
C GLY A 29 4.09 -19.15 -0.88
N ARG A 30 4.10 -18.05 -0.10
CA ARG A 30 4.28 -18.11 1.35
C ARG A 30 2.94 -18.11 2.06
N LYS A 31 2.83 -18.90 3.14
CA LYS A 31 1.70 -18.80 4.07
C LYS A 31 1.92 -17.57 4.95
N VAL A 32 1.05 -16.57 4.78
CA VAL A 32 1.13 -15.29 5.48
C VAL A 32 -0.03 -15.18 6.46
N ILE A 33 0.27 -14.74 7.68
CA ILE A 33 -0.73 -14.25 8.63
C ILE A 33 -0.52 -12.75 8.80
N LEU A 34 -1.56 -11.98 8.48
CA LEU A 34 -1.62 -10.54 8.71
C LEU A 34 -2.49 -10.27 9.93
N LEU A 35 -1.93 -9.61 10.93
CA LEU A 35 -2.60 -9.29 12.19
C LEU A 35 -2.80 -7.79 12.31
N ASP A 36 -3.95 -7.36 12.81
CA ASP A 36 -4.18 -5.98 13.22
C ASP A 36 -5.02 -5.96 14.50
N HIS A 37 -4.79 -4.96 15.34
CA HIS A 37 -5.62 -4.68 16.51
C HIS A 37 -6.97 -4.05 16.14
N ALA A 38 -7.07 -3.42 14.97
CA ALA A 38 -8.28 -2.80 14.49
C ALA A 38 -9.27 -3.85 13.97
N GLU A 39 -10.57 -3.57 14.13
CA GLU A 39 -11.64 -4.45 13.65
C GLU A 39 -11.66 -4.64 12.12
N LYS A 40 -11.05 -3.72 11.36
CA LYS A 40 -11.00 -3.75 9.90
C LYS A 40 -9.65 -3.27 9.41
N ALA A 41 -9.14 -3.91 8.35
CA ALA A 41 -7.94 -3.48 7.64
C ALA A 41 -8.13 -2.11 6.99
N GLY A 42 -7.03 -1.43 6.68
CA GLY A 42 -7.04 -0.24 5.83
C GLY A 42 -7.68 1.02 6.42
N LYS A 43 -7.96 1.08 7.74
CA LYS A 43 -8.60 2.27 8.35
C LYS A 43 -7.90 3.58 7.98
N LYS A 44 -6.56 3.60 7.93
CA LYS A 44 -5.79 4.79 7.51
C LYS A 44 -5.90 5.11 6.02
N ILE A 45 -6.06 4.10 5.17
CA ILE A 45 -6.29 4.29 3.72
C ILE A 45 -7.63 5.00 3.53
N LEU A 46 -8.67 4.52 4.20
CA LEU A 46 -10.05 5.05 4.07
C LEU A 46 -10.21 6.52 4.47
N ILE A 47 -9.36 7.04 5.36
CA ILE A 47 -9.40 8.45 5.79
C ILE A 47 -8.37 9.33 5.08
N ALA A 48 -7.45 8.75 4.31
CA ALA A 48 -6.41 9.50 3.63
C ALA A 48 -6.99 10.39 2.53
N GLY A 49 -6.39 11.57 2.33
CA GLY A 49 -6.78 12.48 1.25
C GLY A 49 -8.26 12.90 1.29
N GLY A 50 -8.85 13.03 2.48
CA GLY A 50 -10.27 13.36 2.63
C GLY A 50 -11.23 12.26 2.16
N GLY A 51 -10.79 10.99 2.22
CA GLY A 51 -11.58 9.84 1.76
C GLY A 51 -11.45 9.53 0.27
N ARG A 52 -10.58 10.24 -0.46
CA ARG A 52 -10.25 9.97 -1.88
C ARG A 52 -8.84 9.39 -2.06
N CYS A 53 -8.08 9.25 -0.97
CA CYS A 53 -6.71 8.72 -0.92
C CYS A 53 -5.74 9.38 -1.91
N ASN A 54 -4.88 10.27 -1.41
CA ASN A 54 -3.69 10.69 -2.16
C ASN A 54 -2.69 9.53 -2.17
N PHE A 55 -2.74 8.67 -3.18
CA PHE A 55 -2.12 7.35 -3.15
C PHE A 55 -0.65 7.35 -3.59
N THR A 56 -0.26 8.32 -4.42
CA THR A 56 1.13 8.56 -4.82
C THR A 56 1.28 9.97 -5.40
N ASN A 57 2.49 10.30 -5.87
CA ASN A 57 2.79 11.53 -6.59
C ASN A 57 3.52 11.20 -7.91
N TYR A 58 3.40 12.03 -8.95
CA TYR A 58 4.21 11.88 -10.16
C TYR A 58 5.71 12.10 -9.91
N GLU A 59 6.05 13.02 -9.01
CA GLU A 59 7.41 13.33 -8.61
C GLU A 59 7.77 12.65 -7.29
N VAL A 60 8.39 11.47 -7.37
CA VAL A 60 8.91 10.73 -6.21
C VAL A 60 10.41 10.65 -6.28
N SER A 61 11.08 11.22 -5.28
CA SER A 61 12.54 11.12 -5.11
C SER A 61 12.87 10.95 -3.62
N ALA A 62 14.10 10.52 -3.33
CA ALA A 62 14.56 10.41 -1.94
C ALA A 62 14.61 11.77 -1.20
N GLU A 63 14.65 12.88 -1.92
CA GLU A 63 14.67 14.24 -1.35
C GLU A 63 13.32 14.62 -0.74
N ASN A 64 12.23 13.96 -1.16
CA ASN A 64 10.88 14.16 -0.62
C ASN A 64 10.68 13.46 0.73
N TYR A 65 11.69 12.77 1.28
CA TYR A 65 11.61 12.02 2.53
C TYR A 65 12.65 12.48 3.55
N LEU A 66 12.18 12.85 4.75
CA LEU A 66 13.03 13.21 5.88
C LEU A 66 13.51 11.96 6.62
N SER A 67 14.83 11.81 6.76
CA SER A 67 15.46 10.69 7.45
C SER A 67 16.83 11.09 7.98
N HIS A 68 17.23 10.54 9.12
CA HIS A 68 18.61 10.64 9.62
C HIS A 68 19.62 9.99 8.65
N ASN A 69 19.17 9.03 7.84
CA ASN A 69 19.91 8.47 6.72
C ASN A 69 19.20 8.86 5.40
N PRO A 70 19.65 9.92 4.71
CA PRO A 70 19.06 10.38 3.45
C PRO A 70 19.15 9.37 2.29
N HIS A 71 19.91 8.29 2.43
CA HIS A 71 20.08 7.27 1.39
C HIS A 71 19.23 6.02 1.62
N PHE A 72 18.56 5.91 2.77
CA PHE A 72 17.83 4.72 3.17
C PHE A 72 16.74 4.31 2.17
N CYS A 73 15.89 5.26 1.76
CA CYS A 73 14.74 4.96 0.90
C CYS A 73 15.10 4.79 -0.58
N LYS A 74 16.30 5.21 -1.03
CA LYS A 74 16.69 5.19 -2.45
C LYS A 74 16.50 3.81 -3.09
N SER A 75 16.98 2.76 -2.41
CA SER A 75 16.87 1.38 -2.91
C SER A 75 15.41 0.94 -3.04
N ALA A 76 14.58 1.20 -2.04
CA ALA A 76 13.17 0.84 -2.07
C ALA A 76 12.42 1.58 -3.19
N LEU A 77 12.58 2.90 -3.28
CA LEU A 77 11.94 3.75 -4.29
C LEU A 77 12.36 3.39 -5.73
N SER A 78 13.59 2.87 -5.92
CA SER A 78 14.06 2.43 -7.24
C SER A 78 13.53 1.06 -7.69
N ARG A 79 13.06 0.23 -6.75
CA ARG A 79 12.62 -1.16 -7.02
C ARG A 79 11.11 -1.31 -7.10
N PHE A 80 10.39 -0.36 -6.50
CA PHE A 80 8.95 -0.22 -6.61
C PHE A 80 8.67 1.28 -6.66
N THR A 81 8.47 1.76 -7.87
CA THR A 81 8.28 3.17 -8.22
C THR A 81 6.80 3.56 -8.09
N GLN A 82 6.51 4.85 -8.16
CA GLN A 82 5.14 5.35 -8.29
C GLN A 82 4.42 4.76 -9.51
N TRP A 83 5.15 4.52 -10.59
CA TRP A 83 4.60 4.00 -11.85
C TRP A 83 4.14 2.56 -11.71
N ASP A 84 4.82 1.75 -10.88
CA ASP A 84 4.40 0.38 -10.61
C ASP A 84 3.06 0.35 -9.86
N PHE A 85 2.83 1.29 -8.94
CA PHE A 85 1.54 1.40 -8.25
C PHE A 85 0.45 2.00 -9.15
N ILE A 86 0.81 2.97 -9.99
CA ILE A 86 -0.11 3.53 -11.01
C ILE A 86 -0.57 2.42 -11.96
N ALA A 87 0.35 1.58 -12.45
CA ALA A 87 0.01 0.45 -13.30
C ALA A 87 -0.96 -0.52 -12.59
N MET A 88 -0.77 -0.76 -11.29
CA MET A 88 -1.70 -1.57 -10.50
C MET A 88 -3.11 -0.94 -10.43
N MET A 89 -3.21 0.38 -10.29
CA MET A 89 -4.49 1.09 -10.34
C MET A 89 -5.16 0.95 -11.72
N GLU A 90 -4.39 1.08 -12.80
CA GLU A 90 -4.86 0.94 -14.18
C GLU A 90 -5.31 -0.50 -14.50
N GLU A 91 -4.58 -1.52 -14.03
CA GLU A 91 -4.93 -2.95 -14.17
C GLU A 91 -6.28 -3.27 -13.51
N HIS A 92 -6.57 -2.66 -12.37
CA HIS A 92 -7.85 -2.77 -11.66
C HIS A 92 -8.91 -1.78 -12.15
N GLN A 93 -8.60 -1.00 -13.20
CA GLN A 93 -9.50 -0.02 -13.82
C GLN A 93 -10.03 1.02 -12.82
N ILE A 94 -9.22 1.42 -11.84
CA ILE A 94 -9.61 2.40 -10.84
C ILE A 94 -9.31 3.80 -11.39
N PRO A 95 -10.33 4.64 -11.63
CA PRO A 95 -10.11 5.98 -12.15
C PRO A 95 -9.49 6.90 -11.09
N TYR A 96 -8.58 7.75 -11.53
CA TYR A 96 -7.90 8.74 -10.70
C TYR A 96 -7.56 10.00 -11.50
N HIS A 97 -7.34 11.10 -10.79
CA HIS A 97 -6.88 12.35 -11.37
C HIS A 97 -5.72 12.95 -10.56
N GLU A 98 -4.94 13.76 -11.26
CA GLU A 98 -3.98 14.66 -10.65
C GLU A 98 -4.69 15.86 -10.01
N ARG A 99 -4.24 16.23 -8.81
CA ARG A 99 -4.51 17.51 -8.15
C ARG A 99 -3.22 18.34 -8.11
N ASP A 100 -3.18 19.36 -7.25
CA ASP A 100 -2.02 20.24 -7.16
C ASP A 100 -0.71 19.47 -6.92
N HIS A 101 0.35 19.92 -7.60
CA HIS A 101 1.73 19.43 -7.40
C HIS A 101 1.92 17.92 -7.61
N GLY A 102 1.31 17.34 -8.64
CA GLY A 102 1.52 15.93 -9.00
C GLY A 102 0.83 14.90 -8.11
N GLN A 103 -0.04 15.33 -7.19
CA GLN A 103 -0.71 14.42 -6.26
C GLN A 103 -1.82 13.62 -6.95
N LEU A 104 -1.84 12.30 -6.78
CA LEU A 104 -2.82 11.43 -7.43
C LEU A 104 -3.88 10.96 -6.44
N PHE A 105 -5.16 11.20 -6.78
CA PHE A 105 -6.31 10.86 -5.95
C PHE A 105 -7.28 9.97 -6.72
N CYS A 106 -7.90 9.01 -6.03
CA CYS A 106 -9.03 8.27 -6.59
C CYS A 106 -10.17 9.23 -6.95
N ASP A 107 -10.81 8.96 -8.09
CA ASP A 107 -11.96 9.73 -8.52
C ASP A 107 -13.13 9.53 -7.60
N GLU A 108 -13.40 8.31 -7.13
CA GLU A 108 -14.59 7.93 -6.36
C GLU A 108 -14.32 7.73 -4.86
N SER A 109 -13.44 6.79 -4.48
CA SER A 109 -13.25 6.52 -3.05
C SER A 109 -11.88 5.92 -2.73
N ALA A 110 -11.35 6.27 -1.56
CA ALA A 110 -10.23 5.56 -0.95
C ALA A 110 -10.53 4.06 -0.71
N ARG A 111 -11.82 3.68 -0.70
CA ARG A 111 -12.25 2.29 -0.64
C ARG A 111 -11.79 1.49 -1.85
N ASP A 112 -11.70 2.10 -3.04
CA ASP A 112 -11.30 1.41 -4.26
C ASP A 112 -9.88 0.84 -4.11
N ILE A 113 -8.97 1.60 -3.49
CA ILE A 113 -7.61 1.13 -3.16
C ILE A 113 -7.64 0.01 -2.13
N LEU A 114 -8.46 0.14 -1.08
CA LEU A 114 -8.54 -0.91 -0.06
C LEU A 114 -9.07 -2.22 -0.66
N ASP A 115 -10.11 -2.14 -1.48
CA ASP A 115 -10.74 -3.30 -2.09
C ASP A 115 -9.79 -3.96 -3.10
N MET A 116 -9.03 -3.18 -3.88
CA MET A 116 -7.92 -3.68 -4.69
C MET A 116 -6.86 -4.41 -3.86
N LEU A 117 -6.37 -3.81 -2.76
CA LEU A 117 -5.36 -4.44 -1.92
C LEU A 117 -5.83 -5.71 -1.22
N LEU A 118 -7.14 -5.88 -1.05
CA LEU A 118 -7.74 -7.09 -0.46
C LEU A 118 -8.06 -8.17 -1.50
N SER A 119 -8.07 -7.83 -2.79
CA SER A 119 -8.35 -8.78 -3.88
C SER A 119 -7.09 -9.41 -4.50
N GLU A 120 -5.92 -8.81 -4.25
CA GLU A 120 -4.57 -9.28 -4.62
C GLU A 120 -4.06 -10.50 -3.81
#